data_AF-A0A8T9AFU5-F1
#
_entry.id   AF-A0A8T9AFU5-F1
#
_cell.length_a   1.000
_cell.length_b   1.000
_cell.length_c   1.000
_cell.angle_alpha   90.00
_cell.angle_beta   90.00
_cell.angle_gamma   90.00
#
_symmetry.space_group_name_H-M   'P 1'
#
loop_
_entity.id
_entity.type
_entity.pdbx_description
1 polymer ?
#
loop_
_entity_poly.entity_id
_entity_poly.type
_entity_poly.pdbx_seq_one_letter_code
_entity_poly.pdbx_strand_id
1 'polypeptide(L)'
;MVENIEISQINCAGRESITGEKFCSSDYSVKLNVFGAWRNPLLDSLSKKSGGNYYIVDVNDERNFPDIIEKCKNSDIVFIGNETPIIKNLGGMLRQEYGEDVGVIGSNSEFTLEKSKYETRLILDEVYPKANPEYYFIEPKKTGWERDAKKAVNELNGKVAIKPIEPKYGKGVIVEGFDFTPEEAYQRATETAKAGNFLIEEKIIGQEWSGQYAVDGKLHVEPFPAVRDFKRADEKGPNTGGVACVKGEKNILPFMKKKEFDEGARIAKKIKRRLANRDGYEDGSQTGIFYPAYILDGKRNRVLEFNDRFGDGEVLAVLPVLKNDFVDVCFRMKDGNLPRLEFENKAVGMLYAFPLTYGGYLKKHSGDKTIRWNENDFSPQTRVYPASIDMKGDGEMQIMKSRSVAVVCKAPTLEEALETVNQDIKNIDGPVRYKTGVDIDYARKVLLSGMPKSTKNHRFFGMHANFVRGYAKNFRFLCVPKSFQLFVQSERFSCISENMGKIC
;
A
#
# COMPACT_ATOMS: atom_id res chain seq x y z
N MET A 1 -4.76 -38.24 10.52
CA MET A 1 -4.01 -37.53 11.58
C MET A 1 -3.80 -36.12 11.07
N VAL A 2 -4.09 -35.11 11.87
CA VAL A 2 -3.74 -33.73 11.50
C VAL A 2 -2.22 -33.63 11.59
N GLU A 3 -1.57 -33.20 10.52
CA GLU A 3 -0.12 -33.03 10.47
C GLU A 3 0.28 -31.85 11.37
N ASN A 4 1.33 -32.05 12.17
CA ASN A 4 1.85 -31.01 13.07
C ASN A 4 2.93 -30.22 12.33
N ILE A 5 2.80 -28.89 12.34
CA ILE A 5 3.65 -28.00 11.56
C ILE A 5 4.20 -26.90 12.45
N GLU A 6 5.49 -26.61 12.36
CA GLU A 6 6.14 -25.51 13.07
C GLU A 6 6.35 -24.31 12.10
N ILE A 7 5.73 -23.17 12.43
CA ILE A 7 5.84 -21.94 11.65
C ILE A 7 6.55 -20.88 12.48
N SER A 8 7.64 -20.33 11.93
CA SER A 8 8.35 -19.20 12.50
C SER A 8 8.00 -17.91 11.77
N GLN A 9 7.32 -17.00 12.44
CA GLN A 9 6.92 -15.71 11.90
C GLN A 9 7.88 -14.60 12.36
N ILE A 10 8.48 -13.90 11.40
CA ILE A 10 9.37 -12.77 11.65
C ILE A 10 8.58 -11.47 11.64
N ASN A 11 8.69 -10.71 12.73
CA ASN A 11 7.95 -9.50 13.12
C ASN A 11 6.61 -9.75 13.85
N CYS A 12 6.00 -8.70 14.39
CA CYS A 12 4.80 -8.78 15.24
C CYS A 12 3.81 -7.58 15.13
N ALA A 13 3.69 -6.97 13.96
CA ALA A 13 2.75 -5.86 13.70
C ALA A 13 1.34 -6.35 13.28
N GLY A 14 0.55 -5.47 12.65
CA GLY A 14 -0.84 -5.77 12.26
C GLY A 14 -0.94 -6.87 11.20
N ARG A 15 -0.08 -6.79 10.18
CA ARG A 15 0.15 -7.87 9.21
C ARG A 15 0.42 -9.20 9.87
N GLU A 16 1.36 -9.21 10.80
CA GLU A 16 1.78 -10.42 11.49
C GLU A 16 0.67 -10.97 12.41
N SER A 17 -0.22 -10.10 12.88
CA SER A 17 -1.39 -10.49 13.67
C SER A 17 -2.40 -11.28 12.85
N ILE A 18 -2.72 -10.83 11.63
CA ILE A 18 -3.63 -11.59 10.76
C ILE A 18 -2.96 -12.82 10.15
N THR A 19 -1.68 -12.78 9.78
CA THR A 19 -1.01 -13.99 9.30
C THR A 19 -0.89 -15.04 10.40
N GLY A 20 -0.57 -14.64 11.63
CA GLY A 20 -0.55 -15.52 12.80
C GLY A 20 -1.92 -16.14 13.09
N GLU A 21 -3.00 -15.36 13.02
CA GLU A 21 -4.38 -15.89 13.13
C GLU A 21 -4.67 -16.90 12.00
N LYS A 22 -4.27 -16.60 10.76
CA LYS A 22 -4.47 -17.50 9.63
C LYS A 22 -3.67 -18.80 9.73
N PHE A 23 -2.46 -18.74 10.28
CA PHE A 23 -1.68 -19.95 10.57
C PHE A 23 -2.37 -20.80 11.65
N CYS A 24 -2.78 -20.21 12.75
CA CYS A 24 -3.41 -20.95 13.85
C CYS A 24 -4.88 -21.35 13.61
N SER A 25 -5.52 -20.87 12.54
CA SER A 25 -6.88 -21.26 12.13
C SER A 25 -6.90 -22.22 10.94
N SER A 26 -5.73 -22.76 10.59
CA SER A 26 -5.53 -23.74 9.53
C SER A 26 -6.14 -25.11 9.86
N ASP A 27 -6.34 -25.93 8.83
CA ASP A 27 -6.65 -27.35 8.95
C ASP A 27 -5.46 -28.16 9.51
N TYR A 28 -4.24 -27.60 9.47
CA TYR A 28 -3.03 -28.15 10.09
C TYR A 28 -2.93 -27.80 11.58
N SER A 29 -2.23 -28.64 12.34
CA SER A 29 -1.93 -28.39 13.76
C SER A 29 -0.66 -27.57 13.85
N VAL A 30 -0.81 -26.25 13.84
CA VAL A 30 0.33 -25.32 13.80
C VAL A 30 0.86 -25.02 15.20
N LYS A 31 2.18 -25.13 15.38
CA LYS A 31 3.00 -24.55 16.44
C LYS A 31 3.59 -23.22 15.95
N LEU A 32 3.13 -22.09 16.52
CA LEU A 32 3.54 -20.75 16.06
C LEU A 32 4.66 -20.15 16.91
N ASN A 33 5.85 -20.05 16.34
CA ASN A 33 6.93 -19.24 16.88
C ASN A 33 6.84 -17.80 16.34
N VAL A 34 7.04 -16.81 17.21
CA VAL A 34 6.97 -15.39 16.87
C VAL A 34 8.27 -14.70 17.27
N PHE A 35 8.87 -13.96 16.34
CA PHE A 35 10.04 -13.12 16.58
C PHE A 35 9.64 -11.66 16.44
N GLY A 36 9.65 -10.90 17.54
CA GLY A 36 9.13 -9.53 17.53
C GLY A 36 9.82 -8.61 18.52
N ALA A 37 9.93 -7.32 18.18
CA ALA A 37 10.60 -6.33 19.03
C ALA A 37 9.77 -5.93 20.27
N TRP A 38 8.49 -6.30 20.31
CA TRP A 38 7.57 -6.11 21.44
C TRP A 38 6.63 -7.30 21.54
N ARG A 39 5.84 -7.36 22.63
CA ARG A 39 4.88 -8.45 22.85
C ARG A 39 3.50 -8.04 22.35
N ASN A 40 3.15 -8.45 21.13
CA ASN A 40 1.82 -8.26 20.58
C ASN A 40 0.82 -9.19 21.29
N PRO A 41 -0.30 -8.68 21.84
CA PRO A 41 -1.19 -9.47 22.69
C PRO A 41 -1.89 -10.62 21.96
N LEU A 42 -2.28 -10.44 20.69
CA LEU A 42 -2.90 -11.52 19.91
C LEU A 42 -1.87 -12.62 19.64
N LEU A 43 -0.70 -12.25 19.14
CA LEU A 43 0.34 -13.21 18.78
C LEU A 43 0.92 -13.95 19.99
N ASP A 44 1.01 -13.29 21.15
CA ASP A 44 1.36 -13.94 22.41
C ASP A 44 0.34 -15.03 22.79
N SER A 45 -0.96 -14.71 22.67
CA SER A 45 -2.03 -15.69 22.92
C SER A 45 -1.97 -16.87 21.96
N LEU A 46 -1.80 -16.60 20.66
CA LEU A 46 -1.73 -17.63 19.61
C LEU A 46 -0.51 -18.53 19.77
N SER A 47 0.67 -17.94 20.02
CA SER A 47 1.90 -18.68 20.25
C SER A 47 1.79 -19.60 21.48
N LYS A 48 1.28 -19.09 22.60
CA LYS A 48 1.06 -19.91 23.81
C LYS A 48 0.08 -21.06 23.58
N LYS A 49 -1.07 -20.78 22.96
CA LYS A 49 -2.11 -21.80 22.69
C LYS A 49 -1.64 -22.90 21.76
N SER A 50 -0.77 -22.56 20.80
CA SER A 50 -0.18 -23.51 19.85
C SER A 50 1.05 -24.25 20.40
N GLY A 51 1.49 -23.97 21.63
CA GLY A 51 2.72 -24.54 22.19
C GLY A 51 4.00 -24.02 21.54
N GLY A 52 3.92 -22.88 20.84
CA GLY A 52 5.06 -22.20 20.24
C GLY A 52 5.77 -21.25 21.19
N ASN A 53 6.77 -20.55 20.67
CA ASN A 53 7.61 -19.63 21.43
C ASN A 53 7.45 -18.18 20.97
N TYR A 54 7.49 -17.24 21.92
CA TYR A 54 7.55 -15.81 21.62
C TYR A 54 8.92 -15.25 22.00
N TYR A 55 9.73 -14.91 21.00
CA TYR A 55 11.06 -14.34 21.15
C TYR A 55 10.99 -12.81 21.05
N ILE A 56 11.37 -12.13 22.13
CA ILE A 56 11.51 -10.66 22.12
C ILE A 56 12.89 -10.32 21.55
N VAL A 57 12.91 -9.86 20.30
CA VAL A 57 14.15 -9.59 19.54
C VAL A 57 13.90 -8.51 18.49
N ASP A 58 14.86 -7.60 18.31
CA ASP A 58 14.80 -6.65 17.19
C ASP A 58 15.19 -7.34 15.89
N VAL A 59 14.19 -7.74 15.12
CA VAL A 59 14.35 -8.39 13.80
C VAL A 59 14.94 -7.47 12.74
N ASN A 60 15.09 -6.16 13.02
CA ASN A 60 15.73 -5.21 12.08
C ASN A 60 17.25 -5.10 12.28
N ASP A 61 17.77 -5.65 13.38
CA ASP A 61 19.18 -5.66 13.71
C ASP A 61 19.82 -6.99 13.28
N GLU A 62 20.72 -6.91 12.29
CA GLU A 62 21.38 -8.09 11.69
C GLU A 62 22.25 -8.85 12.69
N ARG A 63 22.67 -8.21 13.78
CA ARG A 63 23.42 -8.86 14.86
C ARG A 63 22.60 -9.98 15.53
N ASN A 64 21.28 -9.93 15.41
CA ASN A 64 20.38 -10.95 15.95
C ASN A 64 20.11 -12.09 14.95
N PHE A 65 20.52 -11.98 13.67
CA PHE A 65 20.17 -12.97 12.64
C PHE A 65 20.73 -14.37 12.93
N PRO A 66 21.98 -14.55 13.41
CA PRO A 66 22.48 -15.89 13.74
C PRO A 66 21.60 -16.62 14.77
N ASP A 67 21.12 -15.91 15.79
CA ASP A 67 20.24 -16.45 16.82
C ASP A 67 18.82 -16.73 16.28
N ILE A 68 18.30 -15.87 15.41
CA ILE A 68 17.01 -16.09 14.74
C ILE A 68 17.09 -17.34 13.85
N ILE A 69 18.15 -17.48 13.05
CA ILE A 69 18.39 -18.62 12.16
C ILE A 69 18.42 -19.91 12.97
N GLU A 70 19.25 -20.00 14.01
CA GLU A 70 19.35 -21.19 14.87
C GLU A 70 18.00 -21.59 15.50
N LYS A 71 17.20 -20.60 15.91
CA LYS A 71 15.86 -20.85 16.46
C LYS A 71 14.84 -21.32 15.40
N CYS A 72 15.11 -21.11 14.12
CA CYS A 72 14.25 -21.54 13.01
C CYS A 72 14.58 -22.95 12.49
N LYS A 73 15.62 -23.64 13.00
CA LYS A 73 16.09 -24.92 12.47
C LYS A 73 15.03 -26.04 12.35
N ASN A 74 14.01 -26.02 13.20
CA ASN A 74 12.93 -27.02 13.22
C ASN A 74 11.64 -26.49 12.57
N SER A 75 11.67 -25.30 11.95
CA SER A 75 10.49 -24.72 11.33
C SER A 75 10.26 -25.34 9.95
N ASP A 76 9.05 -25.77 9.67
CA ASP A 76 8.67 -26.18 8.32
C ASP A 76 8.54 -24.97 7.38
N ILE A 77 8.05 -23.85 7.92
CA ILE A 77 7.95 -22.56 7.24
C ILE A 77 8.54 -21.43 8.10
N VAL A 78 9.37 -20.59 7.48
CA VAL A 78 9.72 -19.27 8.02
C VAL A 78 9.03 -18.19 7.18
N PHE A 79 8.15 -17.42 7.79
CA PHE A 79 7.42 -16.33 7.14
C PHE A 79 8.02 -14.98 7.51
N ILE A 80 8.65 -14.30 6.54
CA ILE A 80 9.29 -13.00 6.76
C ILE A 80 8.30 -11.88 6.46
N GLY A 81 7.76 -11.27 7.51
CA GLY A 81 6.69 -10.28 7.38
C GLY A 81 7.17 -8.90 6.93
N ASN A 82 8.30 -8.41 7.47
CA ASN A 82 8.71 -7.02 7.27
C ASN A 82 9.92 -6.84 6.32
N GLU A 83 10.14 -5.60 5.89
CA GLU A 83 11.08 -5.21 4.84
C GLU A 83 12.55 -5.40 5.24
N THR A 84 12.92 -5.05 6.47
CA THR A 84 14.33 -4.99 6.85
C THR A 84 15.01 -6.36 6.79
N PRO A 85 14.44 -7.45 7.34
CA PRO A 85 15.04 -8.77 7.20
C PRO A 85 15.18 -9.22 5.74
N ILE A 86 14.23 -8.86 4.87
CA ILE A 86 14.29 -9.18 3.43
C ILE A 86 15.44 -8.42 2.76
N ILE A 87 15.52 -7.11 2.98
CA ILE A 87 16.59 -6.25 2.43
C ILE A 87 17.97 -6.68 2.93
N LYS A 88 18.06 -7.13 4.19
CA LYS A 88 19.29 -7.64 4.81
C LYS A 88 19.54 -9.13 4.56
N ASN A 89 18.77 -9.74 3.67
CA ASN A 89 18.95 -11.10 3.17
C ASN A 89 18.76 -12.24 4.20
N LEU A 90 17.95 -12.05 5.25
CA LEU A 90 17.63 -13.13 6.18
C LEU A 90 17.04 -14.35 5.45
N GLY A 91 16.22 -14.13 4.42
CA GLY A 91 15.66 -15.21 3.61
C GLY A 91 16.71 -16.03 2.86
N GLY A 92 17.69 -15.37 2.24
CA GLY A 92 18.82 -16.03 1.61
C GLY A 92 19.69 -16.80 2.61
N MET A 93 19.95 -16.22 3.79
CA MET A 93 20.73 -16.88 4.85
C MET A 93 20.05 -18.16 5.37
N LEU A 94 18.72 -18.14 5.57
CA LEU A 94 17.96 -19.32 5.98
C LEU A 94 17.99 -20.42 4.92
N ARG A 95 17.87 -20.07 3.64
CA ARG A 95 18.00 -21.04 2.53
C ARG A 95 19.40 -21.62 2.43
N GLN A 96 20.43 -20.79 2.64
CA GLN A 96 21.81 -21.25 2.63
C GLN A 96 22.08 -22.24 3.77
N GLU A 97 21.53 -21.99 4.96
CA GLU A 97 21.74 -22.83 6.14
C GLU A 97 20.94 -24.16 6.05
N TYR A 98 19.69 -24.10 5.62
CA TYR A 98 18.75 -25.24 5.74
C TYR A 98 18.26 -25.83 4.40
N GLY A 99 18.62 -25.23 3.27
CA GLY A 99 18.19 -25.72 1.95
C GLY A 99 16.67 -25.84 1.81
N GLU A 100 16.20 -27.04 1.43
CA GLU A 100 14.79 -27.35 1.25
C GLU A 100 14.08 -27.80 2.54
N ASP A 101 14.82 -28.06 3.63
CA ASP A 101 14.25 -28.53 4.88
C ASP A 101 13.33 -27.46 5.50
N VAL A 102 13.74 -26.19 5.41
CA VAL A 102 12.97 -25.03 5.88
C VAL A 102 12.39 -24.25 4.71
N GLY A 103 11.07 -24.17 4.60
CA GLY A 103 10.40 -23.37 3.60
C GLY A 103 10.42 -21.88 3.93
N VAL A 104 11.18 -21.08 3.20
CA VAL A 104 11.25 -19.64 3.44
C VAL A 104 10.24 -18.89 2.56
N ILE A 105 9.36 -18.10 3.18
CA ILE A 105 8.45 -17.16 2.51
C ILE A 105 9.02 -15.75 2.72
N GLY A 106 9.77 -15.30 1.73
CA GLY A 106 10.59 -14.09 1.76
C GLY A 106 11.69 -14.21 0.70
N SER A 107 11.80 -13.22 -0.18
CA SER A 107 12.78 -13.24 -1.27
C SER A 107 14.20 -12.98 -0.77
N ASN A 108 15.19 -13.41 -1.54
CA ASN A 108 16.58 -12.99 -1.32
C ASN A 108 16.73 -11.50 -1.70
N SER A 109 17.67 -10.82 -1.05
CA SER A 109 17.86 -9.37 -1.18
C SER A 109 18.27 -8.93 -2.60
N GLU A 110 18.93 -9.82 -3.34
CA GLU A 110 19.44 -9.63 -4.69
C GLU A 110 18.29 -9.46 -5.71
N PHE A 111 17.13 -10.06 -5.40
CA PHE A 111 15.92 -10.02 -6.22
C PHE A 111 14.82 -9.11 -5.65
N THR A 112 15.14 -8.37 -4.59
CA THR A 112 14.25 -7.42 -3.95
C THR A 112 14.40 -6.05 -4.59
N LEU A 113 13.28 -5.44 -5.03
CA LEU A 113 13.27 -4.11 -5.66
C LEU A 113 12.97 -2.97 -4.69
N GLU A 114 12.49 -3.30 -3.49
CA GLU A 114 12.22 -2.32 -2.44
C GLU A 114 13.46 -1.50 -2.07
N LYS A 115 14.68 -2.05 -2.26
CA LYS A 115 15.96 -1.39 -1.96
C LYS A 115 16.28 -0.16 -2.80
N SER A 116 15.74 -0.04 -4.02
CA SER A 116 16.09 1.07 -4.91
C SER A 116 14.93 1.45 -5.83
N LYS A 117 14.44 2.68 -5.64
CA LYS A 117 13.41 3.25 -6.52
C LYS A 117 13.92 3.45 -7.94
N TYR A 118 15.23 3.57 -8.15
CA TYR A 118 15.79 3.70 -9.50
C TYR A 118 15.94 2.35 -10.20
N GLU A 119 16.32 1.28 -9.50
CA GLU A 119 16.29 -0.08 -10.09
C GLU A 119 14.90 -0.45 -10.58
N THR A 120 13.86 -0.05 -9.83
CA THR A 120 12.46 -0.19 -10.25
C THR A 120 12.22 0.44 -11.63
N ARG A 121 12.74 1.66 -11.87
CA ARG A 121 12.59 2.35 -13.15
C ARG A 121 13.34 1.66 -14.28
N LEU A 122 14.59 1.24 -14.05
CA LEU A 122 15.39 0.54 -15.05
C LEU A 122 14.73 -0.76 -15.53
N ILE A 123 14.17 -1.54 -14.60
CA ILE A 123 13.48 -2.79 -14.97
C ILE A 123 12.20 -2.50 -15.73
N LEU A 124 11.44 -1.49 -15.33
CA LEU A 124 10.21 -1.13 -16.03
C LEU A 124 10.48 -0.65 -17.46
N ASP A 125 11.55 0.12 -17.69
CA ASP A 125 11.98 0.50 -19.04
C ASP A 125 12.28 -0.70 -19.92
N GLU A 126 12.79 -1.79 -19.36
CA GLU A 126 13.06 -3.00 -20.12
C GLU A 126 11.78 -3.82 -20.39
N VAL A 127 10.97 -4.07 -19.36
CA VAL A 127 9.92 -5.10 -19.43
C VAL A 127 8.53 -4.55 -19.74
N TYR A 128 8.27 -3.30 -19.35
CA TYR A 128 6.97 -2.64 -19.51
C TYR A 128 7.06 -1.08 -19.47
N PRO A 129 7.69 -0.43 -20.46
CA PRO A 129 7.92 1.02 -20.44
C PRO A 129 6.65 1.86 -20.21
N LYS A 130 5.51 1.39 -20.73
CA LYS A 130 4.21 2.10 -20.65
C LYS A 130 3.69 2.26 -19.21
N ALA A 131 4.16 1.45 -18.27
CA ALA A 131 3.79 1.57 -16.87
C ALA A 131 4.79 2.42 -16.08
N ASN A 132 5.93 2.80 -16.66
CA ASN A 132 6.92 3.64 -16.01
C ASN A 132 6.48 5.12 -16.10
N PRO A 133 6.51 5.91 -15.01
CA PRO A 133 6.53 7.37 -15.12
C PRO A 133 7.74 7.83 -15.94
N GLU A 134 7.61 8.93 -16.65
CA GLU A 134 8.78 9.72 -17.05
C GLU A 134 9.56 10.11 -15.78
N TYR A 135 10.88 9.90 -15.80
CA TYR A 135 11.72 10.08 -14.63
C TYR A 135 13.12 10.58 -14.99
N TYR A 136 13.72 11.31 -14.06
CA TYR A 136 15.06 11.84 -14.14
C TYR A 136 15.83 11.43 -12.88
N PHE A 137 16.97 10.77 -13.06
CA PHE A 137 17.88 10.43 -11.98
C PHE A 137 18.87 11.55 -11.73
N ILE A 138 18.90 12.08 -10.51
CA ILE A 138 19.77 13.19 -10.13
C ILE A 138 20.81 12.70 -9.13
N GLU A 139 22.07 13.03 -9.43
CA GLU A 139 23.24 12.68 -8.62
C GLU A 139 23.91 13.95 -8.09
N PRO A 140 23.59 14.41 -6.87
CA PRO A 140 24.13 15.65 -6.32
C PRO A 140 25.66 15.71 -6.20
N LYS A 141 26.33 14.54 -6.27
CA LYS A 141 27.80 14.44 -6.27
C LYS A 141 28.44 14.82 -7.62
N LYS A 142 27.69 14.86 -8.72
CA LYS A 142 28.21 15.20 -10.06
C LYS A 142 28.16 16.71 -10.30
N THR A 143 29.17 17.25 -10.98
CA THR A 143 29.15 18.64 -11.42
C THR A 143 28.00 18.87 -12.40
N GLY A 144 27.24 19.96 -12.20
CA GLY A 144 26.09 20.29 -13.05
C GLY A 144 24.75 19.65 -12.66
N TRP A 145 24.67 18.90 -11.56
CA TRP A 145 23.42 18.27 -11.11
C TRP A 145 22.25 19.27 -10.94
N GLU A 146 22.53 20.50 -10.51
CA GLU A 146 21.54 21.57 -10.37
C GLU A 146 20.90 21.93 -11.70
N ARG A 147 21.70 21.98 -12.78
CA ARG A 147 21.22 22.23 -14.14
C ARG A 147 20.33 21.08 -14.59
N ASP A 148 20.72 19.84 -14.31
CA ASP A 148 19.97 18.64 -14.69
C ASP A 148 18.64 18.56 -13.92
N ALA A 149 18.65 18.86 -12.62
CA ALA A 149 17.44 18.94 -11.80
C ALA A 149 16.49 20.05 -12.29
N LYS A 150 17.03 21.24 -12.59
CA LYS A 150 16.23 22.35 -13.15
C LYS A 150 15.65 22.00 -14.51
N LYS A 151 16.42 21.32 -15.36
CA LYS A 151 15.95 20.83 -16.66
C LYS A 151 14.79 19.85 -16.48
N ALA A 152 14.94 18.84 -15.61
CA ALA A 152 13.91 17.86 -15.31
C ALA A 152 12.61 18.51 -14.80
N VAL A 153 12.71 19.45 -13.85
CA VAL A 153 11.55 20.20 -13.34
C VAL A 153 10.86 20.98 -14.47
N ASN A 154 11.62 21.62 -15.35
CA ASN A 154 11.07 22.39 -16.47
C ASN A 154 10.38 21.51 -17.51
N GLU A 155 11.00 20.39 -17.90
CA GLU A 155 10.43 19.43 -18.87
C GLU A 155 9.10 18.85 -18.35
N LEU A 156 9.01 18.64 -17.04
CA LEU A 156 7.79 18.18 -16.35
C LEU A 156 6.85 19.32 -15.91
N ASN A 157 7.11 20.57 -16.31
CA ASN A 157 6.32 21.76 -15.99
C ASN A 157 6.05 21.95 -14.49
N GLY A 158 7.00 21.58 -13.62
CA GLY A 158 6.86 21.64 -12.16
C GLY A 158 5.90 20.62 -11.56
N LYS A 159 5.19 19.81 -12.37
CA LYS A 159 4.22 18.80 -11.92
C LYS A 159 4.93 17.48 -11.64
N VAL A 160 5.64 17.44 -10.53
CA VAL A 160 6.58 16.36 -10.22
C VAL A 160 6.31 15.67 -8.89
N ALA A 161 6.76 14.42 -8.79
CA ALA A 161 7.04 13.74 -7.54
C ALA A 161 8.56 13.64 -7.36
N ILE A 162 9.07 14.01 -6.18
CA ILE A 162 10.51 13.99 -5.86
C ILE A 162 10.73 12.88 -4.84
N LYS A 163 11.62 11.93 -5.16
CA LYS A 163 11.78 10.68 -4.41
C LYS A 163 13.26 10.37 -4.11
N PRO A 164 13.69 10.30 -2.85
CA PRO A 164 14.98 9.70 -2.50
C PRO A 164 15.07 8.26 -3.00
N ILE A 165 16.26 7.81 -3.40
CA ILE A 165 16.46 6.45 -3.94
C ILE A 165 16.24 5.38 -2.87
N GLU A 166 16.91 5.57 -1.74
CA GLU A 166 16.92 4.63 -0.63
C GLU A 166 15.57 4.59 0.10
N PRO A 167 15.21 3.44 0.71
CA PRO A 167 14.01 3.31 1.52
C PRO A 167 14.08 4.26 2.72
N LYS A 168 13.07 5.10 2.87
CA LYS A 168 12.91 6.00 4.02
C LYS A 168 11.62 5.73 4.80
N TYR A 169 11.09 4.51 4.72
CA TYR A 169 9.89 4.06 5.46
C TYR A 169 8.69 5.01 5.30
N GLY A 170 8.38 5.38 4.06
CA GLY A 170 7.27 6.29 3.72
C GLY A 170 7.53 7.78 3.96
N LYS A 171 8.72 8.18 4.41
CA LYS A 171 9.11 9.58 4.65
C LYS A 171 10.02 10.10 3.53
N GLY A 172 9.72 11.27 2.99
CA GLY A 172 10.62 11.98 2.06
C GLY A 172 10.28 11.86 0.58
N VAL A 173 9.24 11.11 0.20
CA VAL A 173 8.57 11.34 -1.08
C VAL A 173 7.66 12.55 -0.93
N ILE A 174 7.84 13.54 -1.79
CA ILE A 174 7.03 14.76 -1.83
C ILE A 174 6.43 14.92 -3.22
N VAL A 175 5.18 15.39 -3.29
CA VAL A 175 4.41 15.48 -4.52
C VAL A 175 3.82 16.87 -4.69
N GLU A 176 3.96 17.44 -5.89
CA GLU A 176 3.36 18.72 -6.25
C GLU A 176 1.84 18.70 -6.00
N GLY A 177 1.29 19.82 -5.55
CA GLY A 177 -0.14 20.01 -5.24
C GLY A 177 -0.58 19.41 -3.89
N PHE A 178 0.28 18.63 -3.24
CA PHE A 178 0.09 18.17 -1.86
C PHE A 178 1.10 18.82 -0.93
N ASP A 179 2.38 18.77 -1.29
CA ASP A 179 3.49 19.17 -0.41
C ASP A 179 4.12 20.51 -0.81
N PHE A 180 3.95 20.92 -2.08
CA PHE A 180 4.53 22.13 -2.66
C PHE A 180 3.81 22.55 -3.95
N THR A 181 4.01 23.78 -4.42
CA THR A 181 3.48 24.28 -5.71
C THR A 181 4.45 24.04 -6.87
N PRO A 182 4.01 24.06 -8.14
CA PRO A 182 4.91 23.88 -9.29
C PRO A 182 6.15 24.79 -9.29
N GLU A 183 6.02 26.02 -8.80
CA GLU A 183 7.09 27.01 -8.71
C GLU A 183 8.15 26.66 -7.66
N GLU A 184 7.75 25.93 -6.61
CA GLU A 184 8.63 25.48 -5.53
C GLU A 184 9.39 24.19 -5.88
N ALA A 185 9.05 23.51 -6.98
CA ALA A 185 9.56 22.18 -7.33
C ALA A 185 11.10 22.11 -7.35
N TYR A 186 11.77 23.11 -7.93
CA TYR A 186 13.23 23.13 -7.97
C TYR A 186 13.86 23.31 -6.58
N GLN A 187 13.30 24.19 -5.75
CA GLN A 187 13.76 24.36 -4.36
C GLN A 187 13.64 23.04 -3.59
N ARG A 188 12.52 22.34 -3.74
CA ARG A 188 12.27 21.04 -3.11
C ARG A 188 13.22 19.94 -3.59
N ALA A 189 13.60 19.97 -4.87
CA ALA A 189 14.63 19.08 -5.40
C ALA A 189 15.99 19.35 -4.73
N THR A 190 16.38 20.62 -4.57
CA THR A 190 17.60 21.02 -3.87
C THR A 190 17.60 20.64 -2.38
N GLU A 191 16.45 20.74 -1.70
CA GLU A 191 16.30 20.26 -0.33
C GLU A 191 16.50 18.73 -0.24
N THR A 192 15.94 18.00 -1.20
CA THR A 192 16.05 16.53 -1.27
C THR A 192 17.47 16.07 -1.58
N ALA A 193 18.22 16.82 -2.39
CA ALA A 193 19.61 16.53 -2.76
C ALA A 193 20.55 16.39 -1.54
N LYS A 194 20.20 17.04 -0.40
CA LYS A 194 20.95 16.90 0.86
C LYS A 194 20.94 15.47 1.41
N ALA A 195 19.99 14.64 0.98
CA ALA A 195 19.90 13.24 1.36
C ALA A 195 20.61 12.27 0.40
N GLY A 196 21.27 12.78 -0.65
CA GLY A 196 21.92 11.97 -1.68
C GLY A 196 21.12 11.92 -2.98
N ASN A 197 21.34 10.84 -3.75
CA ASN A 197 20.70 10.66 -5.04
C ASN A 197 19.17 10.61 -4.91
N PHE A 198 18.47 11.08 -5.94
CA PHE A 198 17.01 11.11 -5.95
C PHE A 198 16.45 11.06 -7.39
N LEU A 199 15.16 10.81 -7.48
CA LEU A 199 14.37 10.86 -8.72
C LEU A 199 13.49 12.09 -8.72
N ILE A 200 13.37 12.72 -9.89
CA ILE A 200 12.29 13.62 -10.23
C ILE A 200 11.42 12.88 -11.25
N GLU A 201 10.18 12.59 -10.89
CA GLU A 201 9.24 11.83 -11.71
C GLU A 201 8.05 12.69 -12.12
N GLU A 202 7.43 12.39 -13.25
CA GLU A 202 6.13 12.99 -13.58
C GLU A 202 5.10 12.71 -12.48
N LYS A 203 4.27 13.70 -12.16
CA LYS A 203 3.13 13.50 -11.28
C LYS A 203 2.02 12.77 -12.05
N ILE A 204 1.84 11.49 -11.73
CA ILE A 204 0.75 10.69 -12.27
C ILE A 204 -0.56 11.05 -11.57
N ILE A 205 -1.62 11.29 -12.34
CA ILE A 205 -2.97 11.55 -11.83
C ILE A 205 -3.85 10.32 -12.10
N GLY A 206 -4.48 9.79 -11.06
CA GLY A 206 -5.39 8.65 -11.22
C GLY A 206 -5.82 8.07 -9.87
N GLN A 207 -6.36 6.85 -9.93
CA GLN A 207 -6.81 6.13 -8.74
C GLN A 207 -5.75 5.11 -8.31
N GLU A 208 -5.22 5.25 -7.09
CA GLU A 208 -4.24 4.31 -6.54
C GLU A 208 -4.89 2.97 -6.20
N TRP A 209 -4.16 1.89 -6.46
CA TRP A 209 -4.49 0.54 -6.00
C TRP A 209 -3.22 -0.28 -5.75
N SER A 210 -3.34 -1.24 -4.85
CA SER A 210 -2.28 -2.12 -4.41
C SER A 210 -2.51 -3.50 -5.01
N GLY A 211 -1.56 -3.97 -5.82
CA GLY A 211 -1.55 -5.34 -6.30
C GLY A 211 -0.60 -6.17 -5.46
N GLN A 212 -1.13 -7.17 -4.74
CA GLN A 212 -0.33 -8.11 -3.97
C GLN A 212 -0.36 -9.45 -4.69
N TYR A 213 0.78 -10.12 -4.78
CA TYR A 213 0.91 -11.39 -5.49
C TYR A 213 1.71 -12.38 -4.64
N ALA A 214 1.21 -13.60 -4.51
CA ALA A 214 2.02 -14.72 -4.05
C ALA A 214 2.90 -15.18 -5.21
N VAL A 215 4.19 -15.33 -4.93
CA VAL A 215 5.20 -15.80 -5.89
C VAL A 215 5.78 -17.10 -5.34
N ASP A 216 5.73 -18.16 -6.14
CA ASP A 216 6.25 -19.47 -5.75
C ASP A 216 7.70 -19.68 -6.18
N GLY A 217 8.28 -20.81 -5.73
CA GLY A 217 9.66 -21.18 -6.01
C GLY A 217 9.98 -21.34 -7.50
N LYS A 218 8.97 -21.44 -8.38
CA LYS A 218 9.09 -21.58 -9.84
C LYS A 218 8.53 -20.39 -10.61
N LEU A 219 8.40 -19.23 -9.95
CA LEU A 219 7.99 -17.95 -10.53
C LEU A 219 6.55 -17.93 -11.08
N HIS A 220 5.67 -18.82 -10.61
CA HIS A 220 4.24 -18.58 -10.75
C HIS A 220 3.85 -17.38 -9.89
N VAL A 221 3.05 -16.48 -10.45
CA VAL A 221 2.64 -15.22 -9.81
C VAL A 221 1.13 -15.21 -9.74
N GLU A 222 0.60 -15.41 -8.54
CA GLU A 222 -0.83 -15.53 -8.30
C GLU A 222 -1.36 -14.29 -7.54
N PRO A 223 -2.38 -13.59 -8.07
CA PRO A 223 -2.85 -12.34 -7.50
C PRO A 223 -3.79 -12.53 -6.29
N PHE A 224 -3.63 -11.68 -5.30
CA PHE A 224 -4.66 -11.34 -4.32
C PHE A 224 -5.64 -10.30 -4.91
N PRO A 225 -6.82 -10.07 -4.28
CA PRO A 225 -7.73 -9.01 -4.65
C PRO A 225 -7.03 -7.63 -4.69
N ALA A 226 -7.44 -6.79 -5.64
CA ALA A 226 -7.02 -5.39 -5.63
C ALA A 226 -7.61 -4.68 -4.40
N VAL A 227 -6.75 -3.96 -3.69
CA VAL A 227 -7.14 -3.15 -2.54
C VAL A 227 -6.62 -1.73 -2.70
N ARG A 228 -7.13 -0.81 -1.88
CA ARG A 228 -6.65 0.56 -1.86
C ARG A 228 -6.34 0.98 -0.44
N ASP A 229 -5.09 1.34 -0.22
CA ASP A 229 -4.63 2.00 1.00
C ASP A 229 -4.92 3.51 0.99
N PHE A 230 -5.01 4.07 2.18
CA PHE A 230 -5.15 5.48 2.48
C PHE A 230 -3.96 5.92 3.33
N LYS A 231 -2.92 6.42 2.66
CA LYS A 231 -1.65 6.80 3.30
C LYS A 231 -1.76 7.93 4.32
N ARG A 232 -2.73 8.84 4.23
CA ARG A 232 -2.80 10.03 5.10
C ARG A 232 -3.77 9.87 6.26
N ALA A 233 -3.28 10.16 7.47
CA ALA A 233 -4.09 10.21 8.69
C ALA A 233 -5.18 11.28 8.64
N ASP A 234 -4.85 12.44 8.05
CA ASP A 234 -5.73 13.60 7.90
C ASP A 234 -5.73 14.06 6.43
N GLU A 235 -6.78 14.72 5.95
CA GLU A 235 -6.89 15.10 4.53
C GLU A 235 -5.67 15.89 4.00
N LYS A 236 -5.14 16.79 4.82
CA LYS A 236 -3.98 17.64 4.51
C LYS A 236 -2.73 17.25 5.31
N GLY A 237 -2.75 16.09 5.98
CA GLY A 237 -1.62 15.60 6.76
C GLY A 237 -0.51 15.01 5.89
N PRO A 238 0.69 14.80 6.45
CA PRO A 238 1.77 14.13 5.74
C PRO A 238 1.38 12.68 5.41
N ASN A 239 2.06 12.09 4.42
CA ASN A 239 1.96 10.66 4.16
C ASN A 239 2.43 9.87 5.40
N THR A 240 1.69 8.81 5.71
CA THR A 240 1.99 7.83 6.76
C THR A 240 2.08 6.44 6.13
N GLY A 241 2.22 5.38 6.93
CA GLY A 241 2.31 4.02 6.43
C GLY A 241 0.98 3.41 5.95
N GLY A 242 -0.11 4.19 5.93
CA GLY A 242 -1.46 3.72 5.62
C GLY A 242 -2.33 3.60 6.88
N VAL A 243 -3.43 4.35 6.96
CA VAL A 243 -4.33 4.35 8.13
C VAL A 243 -5.66 3.64 7.89
N ALA A 244 -5.95 3.30 6.64
CA ALA A 244 -7.15 2.60 6.25
C ALA A 244 -6.90 1.84 4.96
N CYS A 245 -7.65 0.77 4.73
CA CYS A 245 -7.59 0.01 3.50
C CYS A 245 -8.97 -0.54 3.15
N VAL A 246 -9.25 -0.64 1.85
CA VAL A 246 -10.53 -1.15 1.35
C VAL A 246 -10.34 -2.19 0.26
N LYS A 247 -11.21 -3.21 0.31
CA LYS A 247 -11.40 -4.22 -0.73
C LYS A 247 -12.85 -4.18 -1.21
N GLY A 248 -13.07 -4.17 -2.51
CA GLY A 248 -14.42 -4.22 -3.10
C GLY A 248 -15.09 -5.58 -2.94
N GLU A 249 -16.36 -5.70 -3.32
CA GLU A 249 -17.11 -6.97 -3.21
C GLU A 249 -16.45 -8.11 -3.99
N LYS A 250 -15.93 -7.79 -5.19
CA LYS A 250 -15.20 -8.70 -6.08
C LYS A 250 -13.69 -8.60 -5.85
N ASN A 251 -12.90 -9.35 -6.62
CA ASN A 251 -11.43 -9.29 -6.57
C ASN A 251 -10.83 -8.01 -7.18
N ILE A 252 -11.67 -7.08 -7.65
CA ILE A 252 -11.28 -5.81 -8.25
C ILE A 252 -11.99 -4.65 -7.55
N LEU A 253 -11.38 -3.47 -7.58
CA LEU A 253 -11.99 -2.24 -7.04
C LEU A 253 -13.09 -1.71 -7.97
N PRO A 254 -14.09 -0.97 -7.46
CA PRO A 254 -15.21 -0.52 -8.28
C PRO A 254 -14.85 0.40 -9.46
N PHE A 255 -13.73 1.13 -9.38
CA PHE A 255 -13.27 2.03 -10.44
C PHE A 255 -12.49 1.34 -11.58
N MET A 256 -12.15 0.05 -11.45
CA MET A 256 -11.34 -0.69 -12.42
C MET A 256 -12.13 -1.84 -13.05
N LYS A 257 -11.72 -2.28 -14.26
CA LYS A 257 -12.27 -3.50 -14.86
C LYS A 257 -11.25 -4.63 -14.76
N LYS A 258 -11.71 -5.86 -15.04
CA LYS A 258 -10.87 -7.05 -14.98
C LYS A 258 -9.61 -6.94 -15.84
N LYS A 259 -9.69 -6.31 -17.01
CA LYS A 259 -8.53 -6.17 -17.91
C LYS A 259 -7.43 -5.27 -17.33
N GLU A 260 -7.79 -4.23 -16.58
CA GLU A 260 -6.83 -3.36 -15.89
C GLU A 260 -6.18 -4.13 -14.72
N PHE A 261 -6.94 -4.96 -14.00
CA PHE A 261 -6.39 -5.86 -12.97
C PHE A 261 -5.43 -6.89 -13.55
N ASP A 262 -5.84 -7.58 -14.62
CA ASP A 262 -5.04 -8.58 -15.33
C ASP A 262 -3.76 -7.95 -15.94
N GLU A 263 -3.80 -6.67 -16.31
CA GLU A 263 -2.62 -5.93 -16.75
C GLU A 263 -1.62 -5.72 -15.62
N GLY A 264 -2.06 -5.36 -14.41
CA GLY A 264 -1.21 -5.30 -13.22
C GLY A 264 -0.50 -6.64 -12.99
N ALA A 265 -1.24 -7.75 -13.00
CA ALA A 265 -0.68 -9.09 -12.85
C ALA A 265 0.36 -9.44 -13.93
N ARG A 266 0.11 -9.02 -15.19
CA ARG A 266 1.07 -9.20 -16.29
C ARG A 266 2.35 -8.40 -16.07
N ILE A 267 2.26 -7.16 -15.57
CA ILE A 267 3.42 -6.34 -15.21
C ILE A 267 4.24 -7.05 -14.13
N ALA A 268 3.57 -7.51 -13.06
CA ALA A 268 4.23 -8.23 -11.96
C ALA A 268 4.98 -9.48 -12.44
N LYS A 269 4.32 -10.31 -13.26
CA LYS A 269 4.91 -11.52 -13.85
C LYS A 269 6.13 -11.23 -14.72
N LYS A 270 6.09 -10.15 -15.52
CA LYS A 270 7.23 -9.74 -16.36
C LYS A 270 8.43 -9.30 -15.53
N ILE A 271 8.20 -8.57 -14.44
CA ILE A 271 9.25 -8.11 -13.52
C ILE A 271 9.92 -9.31 -12.86
N LYS A 272 9.15 -10.21 -12.23
CA LYS A 272 9.71 -11.40 -11.55
C LYS A 272 10.50 -12.31 -12.49
N ARG A 273 10.02 -12.50 -13.72
CA ARG A 273 10.78 -13.22 -14.77
C ARG A 273 12.08 -12.53 -15.14
N ARG A 274 12.09 -11.20 -15.26
CA ARG A 274 13.31 -10.47 -15.59
C ARG A 274 14.34 -10.51 -14.45
N LEU A 275 13.87 -10.45 -13.21
CA LEU A 275 14.72 -10.61 -12.04
C LEU A 275 15.37 -11.99 -11.97
N ALA A 276 14.66 -13.04 -12.42
CA ALA A 276 15.21 -14.39 -12.50
C ALA A 276 16.35 -14.56 -13.52
N ASN A 277 16.54 -13.59 -14.42
CA ASN A 277 17.67 -13.57 -15.34
C ASN A 277 18.92 -12.89 -14.74
N ARG A 278 18.88 -12.45 -13.47
CA ARG A 278 20.07 -11.93 -12.77
C ARG A 278 20.97 -13.09 -12.36
N ASP A 279 22.27 -12.84 -12.30
CA ASP A 279 23.24 -13.82 -11.81
C ASP A 279 22.91 -14.22 -10.36
N GLY A 280 23.16 -15.49 -10.04
CA GLY A 280 22.85 -16.05 -8.72
C GLY A 280 21.38 -16.40 -8.48
N TYR A 281 20.54 -16.43 -9.53
CA TYR A 281 19.17 -16.92 -9.39
C TYR A 281 19.16 -18.44 -9.19
N GLU A 282 18.39 -18.87 -8.20
CA GLU A 282 18.07 -20.25 -7.89
C GLU A 282 16.57 -20.36 -7.64
N ASP A 283 15.98 -21.53 -7.89
CA ASP A 283 14.59 -21.78 -7.52
C ASP A 283 14.39 -21.47 -6.03
N GLY A 284 13.26 -20.86 -5.72
CA GLY A 284 13.01 -20.38 -4.36
C GLY A 284 13.48 -18.95 -4.09
N SER A 285 14.47 -18.40 -4.82
CA SER A 285 15.08 -17.08 -4.55
C SER A 285 14.09 -15.90 -4.52
N GLN A 286 12.96 -16.04 -5.22
CA GLN A 286 11.90 -15.03 -5.30
C GLN A 286 10.60 -15.44 -4.58
N THR A 287 10.60 -16.56 -3.85
CA THR A 287 9.40 -17.05 -3.14
C THR A 287 8.99 -16.08 -2.05
N GLY A 288 7.74 -15.66 -2.06
CA GLY A 288 7.25 -14.66 -1.12
C GLY A 288 6.11 -13.85 -1.68
N ILE A 289 5.95 -12.65 -1.15
CA ILE A 289 4.91 -11.72 -1.59
C ILE A 289 5.55 -10.63 -2.43
N PHE A 290 5.00 -10.35 -3.60
CA PHE A 290 5.37 -9.20 -4.40
C PHE A 290 4.26 -8.17 -4.39
N TYR A 291 4.60 -6.93 -4.09
CA TYR A 291 3.64 -5.83 -3.94
C TYR A 291 4.06 -4.60 -4.73
N PRO A 292 3.66 -4.50 -6.01
CA PRO A 292 3.56 -3.25 -6.74
C PRO A 292 2.38 -2.38 -6.31
N ALA A 293 2.68 -1.12 -6.01
CA ALA A 293 1.68 -0.06 -5.91
C ALA A 293 1.46 0.58 -7.29
N TYR A 294 0.21 0.69 -7.72
CA TYR A 294 -0.18 1.22 -9.01
C TYR A 294 -1.01 2.49 -8.88
N ILE A 295 -0.94 3.35 -9.89
CA ILE A 295 -1.98 4.32 -10.22
C ILE A 295 -2.64 3.88 -11.51
N LEU A 296 -3.97 3.79 -11.49
CA LEU A 296 -4.75 3.69 -12.71
C LEU A 296 -4.96 5.10 -13.28
N ASP A 297 -4.22 5.43 -14.33
CA ASP A 297 -4.32 6.68 -15.11
C ASP A 297 -5.07 6.41 -16.42
N GLY A 298 -6.26 6.98 -16.58
CA GLY A 298 -7.24 6.51 -17.57
C GLY A 298 -7.59 5.03 -17.40
N LYS A 299 -7.01 4.23 -18.29
CA LYS A 299 -7.13 2.76 -18.35
C LYS A 299 -5.75 2.08 -18.32
N ARG A 300 -4.71 2.81 -17.89
CA ARG A 300 -3.32 2.37 -17.92
C ARG A 300 -2.81 2.26 -16.50
N ASN A 301 -2.22 1.11 -16.17
CA ASN A 301 -1.50 0.96 -14.91
C ASN A 301 -0.14 1.66 -15.00
N ARG A 302 0.12 2.57 -14.06
CA ARG A 302 1.42 3.20 -13.83
C ARG A 302 1.97 2.71 -12.50
N VAL A 303 3.23 2.30 -12.43
CA VAL A 303 3.84 1.77 -11.21
C VAL A 303 4.46 2.89 -10.39
N LEU A 304 4.07 2.98 -9.12
CA LEU A 304 4.62 3.95 -8.18
C LEU A 304 5.90 3.46 -7.51
N GLU A 305 5.84 2.26 -6.94
CA GLU A 305 6.89 1.62 -6.15
C GLU A 305 6.61 0.11 -6.03
N PHE A 306 7.62 -0.65 -5.60
CA PHE A 306 7.52 -2.05 -5.25
C PHE A 306 7.87 -2.26 -3.78
N ASN A 307 7.22 -3.24 -3.17
CA ASN A 307 7.61 -3.86 -1.91
C ASN A 307 7.68 -5.38 -2.15
N ASP A 308 8.50 -6.09 -1.39
CA ASP A 308 8.66 -7.55 -1.51
C ASP A 308 8.09 -8.28 -0.28
N ARG A 309 6.98 -7.74 0.22
CA ARG A 309 6.19 -8.26 1.33
C ARG A 309 4.73 -7.79 1.20
N PHE A 310 3.85 -8.37 2.00
CA PHE A 310 2.49 -7.85 2.16
C PHE A 310 2.50 -6.40 2.70
N GLY A 311 1.60 -5.57 2.17
CA GLY A 311 1.27 -4.29 2.80
C GLY A 311 0.58 -4.51 4.14
N ASP A 312 0.90 -3.71 5.16
CA ASP A 312 0.39 -3.92 6.53
C ASP A 312 -1.12 -3.73 6.61
N GLY A 313 -1.66 -2.69 5.97
CA GLY A 313 -3.11 -2.48 5.91
C GLY A 313 -3.79 -3.35 4.84
N GLU A 314 -3.06 -3.64 3.78
CA GLU A 314 -3.55 -4.33 2.59
C GLU A 314 -3.77 -5.82 2.83
N VAL A 315 -2.90 -6.46 3.61
CA VAL A 315 -3.07 -7.87 4.04
C VAL A 315 -4.32 -8.05 4.90
N LEU A 316 -4.58 -7.08 5.79
CA LEU A 316 -5.77 -7.01 6.63
C LEU A 316 -7.06 -6.84 5.82
N ALA A 317 -6.97 -6.39 4.56
CA ALA A 317 -8.11 -6.29 3.65
C ALA A 317 -8.29 -7.52 2.73
N VAL A 318 -7.27 -8.36 2.56
CA VAL A 318 -7.33 -9.53 1.65
C VAL A 318 -7.43 -10.88 2.35
N LEU A 319 -6.67 -11.12 3.43
CA LEU A 319 -6.71 -12.42 4.12
C LEU A 319 -8.05 -12.73 4.80
N PRO A 320 -8.88 -11.77 5.28
CA PRO A 320 -10.18 -12.11 5.87
C PRO A 320 -11.16 -12.79 4.90
N VAL A 321 -10.94 -12.64 3.59
CA VAL A 321 -11.76 -13.21 2.52
C VAL A 321 -11.06 -14.34 1.77
N LEU A 322 -9.82 -14.71 2.12
CA LEU A 322 -9.14 -15.87 1.53
C LEU A 322 -9.85 -17.16 1.94
N LYS A 323 -10.22 -17.99 0.96
CA LYS A 323 -10.86 -19.29 1.19
C LYS A 323 -9.86 -20.43 1.30
N ASN A 324 -8.74 -20.36 0.58
CA ASN A 324 -7.69 -21.35 0.70
C ASN A 324 -7.11 -21.32 2.12
N ASP A 325 -6.69 -22.48 2.60
CA ASP A 325 -5.86 -22.56 3.80
C ASP A 325 -4.53 -21.82 3.55
N PHE A 326 -4.20 -20.86 4.40
CA PHE A 326 -3.02 -20.03 4.21
C PHE A 326 -1.71 -20.80 4.46
N VAL A 327 -1.71 -21.81 5.32
CA VAL A 327 -0.58 -22.71 5.53
C VAL A 327 -0.33 -23.55 4.28
N ASP A 328 -1.39 -24.13 3.69
CA ASP A 328 -1.26 -24.84 2.41
C ASP A 328 -0.72 -23.90 1.32
N VAL A 329 -1.22 -22.67 1.22
CA VAL A 329 -0.68 -21.67 0.29
C VAL A 329 0.82 -21.46 0.48
N CYS A 330 1.32 -21.36 1.72
CA CYS A 330 2.75 -21.22 2.00
C CYS A 330 3.57 -22.45 1.57
N PHE A 331 3.09 -23.67 1.81
CA PHE A 331 3.75 -24.88 1.28
C PHE A 331 3.74 -24.92 -0.24
N ARG A 332 2.61 -24.54 -0.86
CA ARG A 332 2.52 -24.50 -2.33
C ARG A 332 3.45 -23.46 -2.95
N MET A 333 3.68 -22.35 -2.24
CA MET A 333 4.69 -21.37 -2.61
C MET A 333 6.10 -21.97 -2.52
N LYS A 334 6.43 -22.67 -1.42
CA LYS A 334 7.71 -23.36 -1.24
C LYS A 334 7.98 -24.35 -2.39
N ASP A 335 7.01 -25.20 -2.70
CA ASP A 335 7.16 -26.32 -3.64
C ASP A 335 7.08 -25.92 -5.13
N GLY A 336 6.72 -24.67 -5.42
CA GLY A 336 6.56 -24.18 -6.79
C GLY A 336 5.33 -24.78 -7.49
N ASN A 337 4.22 -24.95 -6.77
CA ASN A 337 2.96 -25.49 -7.30
C ASN A 337 1.75 -24.68 -6.82
N LEU A 338 1.92 -23.37 -6.67
CA LEU A 338 0.92 -22.44 -6.14
C LEU A 338 -0.41 -22.51 -6.91
N PRO A 339 -1.53 -22.86 -6.24
CA PRO A 339 -2.82 -22.94 -6.89
C PRO A 339 -3.38 -21.55 -7.21
N ARG A 340 -4.48 -21.53 -7.95
CA ARG A 340 -5.31 -20.33 -8.04
C ARG A 340 -5.86 -20.00 -6.65
N LEU A 341 -5.77 -18.74 -6.24
CA LEU A 341 -6.34 -18.29 -4.98
C LEU A 341 -7.83 -17.95 -5.14
N GLU A 342 -8.63 -18.43 -4.21
CA GLU A 342 -10.07 -18.22 -4.13
C GLU A 342 -10.44 -17.30 -2.96
N PHE A 343 -11.38 -16.41 -3.22
CA PHE A 343 -11.81 -15.41 -2.24
C PHE A 343 -13.33 -15.36 -2.12
N GLU A 344 -13.83 -15.02 -0.93
CA GLU A 344 -15.22 -14.67 -0.71
C GLU A 344 -15.60 -13.40 -1.49
N ASN A 345 -16.81 -13.38 -2.07
CA ASN A 345 -17.40 -12.18 -2.65
C ASN A 345 -17.97 -11.28 -1.55
N LYS A 346 -17.07 -10.72 -0.72
CA LYS A 346 -17.38 -9.77 0.35
C LYS A 346 -16.42 -8.60 0.32
N ALA A 347 -16.93 -7.40 0.56
CA ALA A 347 -16.08 -6.24 0.75
C ALA A 347 -15.40 -6.27 2.13
N VAL A 348 -14.28 -5.56 2.25
CA VAL A 348 -13.57 -5.40 3.52
C VAL A 348 -13.22 -3.93 3.70
N GLY A 349 -13.54 -3.39 4.87
CA GLY A 349 -13.09 -2.08 5.34
C GLY A 349 -12.18 -2.26 6.53
N MET A 350 -11.02 -1.61 6.52
CA MET A 350 -10.07 -1.62 7.63
C MET A 350 -9.72 -0.18 8.02
N LEU A 351 -9.74 0.09 9.32
CA LEU A 351 -9.24 1.34 9.92
C LEU A 351 -8.22 1.02 11.02
N TYR A 352 -7.14 1.78 11.08
CA TYR A 352 -6.28 1.81 12.26
C TYR A 352 -6.73 2.86 13.26
N ALA A 353 -6.70 2.51 14.54
CA ALA A 353 -6.50 3.45 15.63
C ALA A 353 -4.99 3.61 15.88
N PHE A 354 -4.55 4.85 16.01
CA PHE A 354 -3.13 5.21 16.12
C PHE A 354 -2.93 6.32 17.15
N PRO A 355 -1.73 6.43 17.75
CA PRO A 355 -1.44 7.43 18.79
C PRO A 355 -1.69 8.85 18.30
N LEU A 356 -1.99 9.77 19.24
CA LEU A 356 -2.15 11.19 18.94
C LEU A 356 -0.92 11.83 18.28
N THR A 357 0.27 11.27 18.45
CA THR A 357 1.52 11.75 17.83
C THR A 357 1.75 11.20 16.41
N TYR A 358 1.00 10.18 16.00
CA TYR A 358 1.16 9.57 14.68
C TYR A 358 0.78 10.56 13.58
N GLY A 359 1.54 10.58 12.49
CA GLY A 359 1.37 11.57 11.42
C GLY A 359 1.71 13.01 11.83
N GLY A 360 2.32 13.23 13.00
CA GLY A 360 2.76 14.55 13.45
C GLY A 360 1.66 15.46 13.98
N TYR A 361 0.46 14.93 14.28
CA TYR A 361 -0.66 15.71 14.82
C TYR A 361 -0.32 16.37 16.16
N LEU A 362 0.21 15.58 17.11
CA LEU A 362 0.92 16.11 18.28
C LEU A 362 2.42 15.86 18.17
N LYS A 363 3.23 16.84 18.59
CA LYS A 363 4.70 16.67 18.67
C LYS A 363 5.11 15.65 19.75
N LYS A 364 4.38 15.61 20.86
CA LYS A 364 4.62 14.73 22.00
C LYS A 364 3.30 14.46 22.72
N HIS A 365 3.17 13.26 23.27
CA HIS A 365 2.15 12.89 24.24
C HIS A 365 2.86 12.20 25.41
N SER A 366 2.78 12.79 26.60
CA SER A 366 3.39 12.26 27.84
C SER A 366 2.38 11.75 28.85
N GLY A 367 1.09 11.72 28.48
CA GLY A 367 0.04 11.19 29.33
C GLY A 367 -0.05 9.67 29.29
N ASP A 368 -1.22 9.16 29.65
CA ASP A 368 -1.57 7.75 29.56
C ASP A 368 -1.24 7.17 28.18
N LYS A 369 -0.87 5.89 28.14
CA LYS A 369 -0.62 5.09 26.94
C LYS A 369 -1.44 3.81 26.91
N THR A 370 -2.23 3.58 27.95
CA THR A 370 -3.09 2.41 28.07
C THR A 370 -4.10 2.40 26.92
N ILE A 371 -4.28 1.25 26.31
CA ILE A 371 -5.33 1.00 25.33
C ILE A 371 -6.15 -0.19 25.76
N ARG A 372 -7.47 -0.11 25.60
CA ARG A 372 -8.41 -1.15 26.02
C ARG A 372 -9.52 -1.26 24.99
N TRP A 373 -10.08 -2.46 24.89
CA TRP A 373 -11.34 -2.71 24.20
C TRP A 373 -11.93 -3.99 24.77
N ASN A 374 -13.22 -4.17 24.56
CA ASN A 374 -13.92 -5.40 24.88
C ASN A 374 -14.39 -6.04 23.57
N GLU A 375 -13.95 -7.26 23.29
CA GLU A 375 -14.29 -7.98 22.05
C GLU A 375 -15.81 -8.11 21.83
N ASN A 376 -16.61 -8.10 22.89
CA ASN A 376 -18.07 -8.18 22.80
C ASN A 376 -18.76 -6.89 22.35
N ASP A 377 -18.06 -5.76 22.33
CA ASP A 377 -18.63 -4.47 21.94
C ASP A 377 -18.62 -4.27 20.41
N PHE A 378 -17.95 -5.16 19.67
CA PHE A 378 -17.80 -5.10 18.22
C PHE A 378 -18.92 -5.85 17.50
N SER A 379 -19.22 -5.43 16.27
CA SER A 379 -20.18 -6.12 15.41
C SER A 379 -19.69 -7.55 15.09
N PRO A 380 -20.58 -8.55 14.89
CA PRO A 380 -20.17 -9.94 14.70
C PRO A 380 -19.22 -10.20 13.52
N GLN A 381 -19.28 -9.37 12.48
CA GLN A 381 -18.39 -9.44 11.31
C GLN A 381 -17.07 -8.66 11.45
N THR A 382 -16.84 -8.05 12.60
CA THR A 382 -15.66 -7.24 12.88
C THR A 382 -14.61 -8.06 13.62
N ARG A 383 -13.35 -7.82 13.28
CA ARG A 383 -12.17 -8.36 13.95
C ARG A 383 -11.22 -7.23 14.31
N VAL A 384 -10.51 -7.42 15.43
CA VAL A 384 -9.56 -6.45 15.97
C VAL A 384 -8.17 -7.08 15.94
N TYR A 385 -7.22 -6.43 15.28
CA TYR A 385 -5.85 -6.90 15.12
C TYR A 385 -4.89 -5.92 15.79
N PRO A 386 -4.35 -6.25 16.97
CA PRO A 386 -3.28 -5.48 17.59
C PRO A 386 -2.09 -5.34 16.64
N ALA A 387 -1.45 -4.18 16.60
CA ALA A 387 -0.28 -3.94 15.76
C ALA A 387 0.86 -3.43 16.65
N SER A 388 1.04 -2.11 16.74
CA SER A 388 2.06 -1.48 17.58
C SER A 388 1.54 -1.26 19.01
N ILE A 389 1.22 -2.39 19.68
CA ILE A 389 0.80 -2.47 21.09
C ILE A 389 1.73 -3.45 21.80
N ASP A 390 2.32 -2.99 22.91
CA ASP A 390 3.17 -3.82 23.76
C ASP A 390 2.40 -4.24 25.01
N MET A 391 2.20 -5.56 25.16
CA MET A 391 1.58 -6.16 26.33
C MET A 391 2.61 -6.35 27.44
N LYS A 392 2.35 -5.71 28.58
CA LYS A 392 3.18 -5.78 29.78
C LYS A 392 2.91 -7.07 30.56
N GLY A 393 3.79 -7.38 31.52
CA GLY A 393 3.74 -8.64 32.29
C GLY A 393 2.49 -8.81 33.17
N ASP A 394 1.82 -7.71 33.51
CA ASP A 394 0.53 -7.68 34.22
C ASP A 394 -0.69 -7.77 33.29
N GLY A 395 -0.48 -7.91 31.99
CA GLY A 395 -1.54 -7.93 30.96
C GLY A 395 -1.98 -6.54 30.50
N GLU A 396 -1.39 -5.46 31.00
CA GLU A 396 -1.68 -4.10 30.52
C GLU A 396 -1.17 -3.92 29.09
N MET A 397 -2.03 -3.38 28.22
CA MET A 397 -1.70 -3.08 26.83
C MET A 397 -1.34 -1.60 26.68
N GLN A 398 -0.15 -1.32 26.15
CA GLN A 398 0.31 0.05 25.94
C GLN A 398 0.55 0.37 24.46
N ILE A 399 0.06 1.52 24.00
CA ILE A 399 0.33 2.01 22.65
C ILE A 399 1.79 2.42 22.49
N MET A 400 2.34 2.11 21.33
CA MET A 400 3.68 2.53 20.93
C MET A 400 3.60 3.78 20.03
N LYS A 401 4.57 3.99 19.13
CA LYS A 401 4.67 5.20 18.29
C LYS A 401 3.98 5.07 16.93
N SER A 402 3.62 3.86 16.52
CA SER A 402 3.03 3.56 15.21
C SER A 402 1.55 3.19 15.37
N ARG A 403 0.93 2.73 14.28
CA ARG A 403 -0.46 2.27 14.25
C ARG A 403 -0.69 1.20 15.31
N SER A 404 -1.61 1.44 16.24
CA SER A 404 -1.75 0.65 17.46
C SER A 404 -2.59 -0.59 17.22
N VAL A 405 -3.78 -0.44 16.63
CA VAL A 405 -4.71 -1.55 16.43
C VAL A 405 -5.52 -1.32 15.17
N ALA A 406 -5.72 -2.36 14.36
CA ALA A 406 -6.61 -2.33 13.22
C ALA A 406 -7.98 -2.92 13.60
N VAL A 407 -9.05 -2.27 13.16
CA VAL A 407 -10.40 -2.80 13.17
C VAL A 407 -10.77 -3.11 11.72
N VAL A 408 -11.18 -4.35 11.48
CA VAL A 408 -11.43 -4.92 10.15
C VAL A 408 -12.85 -5.44 10.11
N CYS A 409 -13.67 -4.90 9.21
CA CYS A 409 -15.03 -5.38 8.98
C CYS A 409 -15.14 -6.03 7.60
N LYS A 410 -15.70 -7.25 7.55
CA LYS A 410 -16.05 -7.96 6.32
C LYS A 410 -17.57 -7.95 6.11
N ALA A 411 -18.06 -7.41 5.01
CA ALA A 411 -19.50 -7.31 4.74
C ALA A 411 -19.87 -7.64 3.28
N PRO A 412 -21.14 -7.98 2.97
CA PRO A 412 -21.61 -8.18 1.59
C PRO A 412 -21.30 -7.01 0.65
N THR A 413 -21.41 -5.76 1.11
CA THR A 413 -21.17 -4.55 0.30
C THR A 413 -20.08 -3.67 0.89
N LEU A 414 -19.45 -2.85 0.05
CA LEU A 414 -18.42 -1.91 0.53
C LEU A 414 -19.01 -0.83 1.44
N GLU A 415 -20.24 -0.40 1.18
CA GLU A 415 -20.95 0.57 2.01
C GLU A 415 -21.12 0.05 3.44
N GLU A 416 -21.66 -1.16 3.59
CA GLU A 416 -21.85 -1.80 4.89
C GLU A 416 -20.51 -2.03 5.62
N ALA A 417 -19.48 -2.50 4.91
CA ALA A 417 -18.15 -2.71 5.51
C ALA A 417 -17.58 -1.40 6.08
N LEU A 418 -17.77 -0.29 5.37
CA LEU A 418 -17.30 1.03 5.79
C LEU A 418 -18.15 1.62 6.92
N GLU A 419 -19.47 1.49 6.88
CA GLU A 419 -20.35 1.92 7.96
C GLU A 419 -19.99 1.22 9.28
N THR A 420 -19.91 -0.11 9.25
CA THR A 420 -19.59 -0.90 10.44
C THR A 420 -18.20 -0.58 10.97
N VAL A 421 -17.15 -0.51 10.13
CA VAL A 421 -15.79 -0.23 10.65
C VAL A 421 -15.69 1.17 11.26
N ASN A 422 -16.39 2.18 10.71
CA ASN A 422 -16.43 3.54 11.29
C ASN A 422 -17.22 3.60 12.59
N GLN A 423 -18.20 2.72 12.79
CA GLN A 423 -18.91 2.60 14.06
C GLN A 423 -18.04 1.88 15.10
N ASP A 424 -17.49 0.73 14.74
CA ASP A 424 -16.81 -0.18 15.65
C ASP A 424 -15.44 0.34 16.12
N ILE A 425 -14.72 1.10 15.29
CA ILE A 425 -13.45 1.74 15.69
C ILE A 425 -13.58 2.63 16.93
N LYS A 426 -14.80 3.11 17.24
CA LYS A 426 -15.10 3.95 18.41
C LYS A 426 -15.06 3.18 19.73
N ASN A 427 -15.11 1.84 19.69
CA ASN A 427 -15.04 0.98 20.87
C ASN A 427 -13.59 0.75 21.34
N ILE A 428 -12.59 1.32 20.64
CA ILE A 428 -11.21 1.36 21.10
C ILE A 428 -11.05 2.51 22.08
N ASP A 429 -10.80 2.18 23.35
CA ASP A 429 -10.56 3.13 24.43
C ASP A 429 -9.05 3.38 24.62
N GLY A 430 -8.68 4.64 24.81
CA GLY A 430 -7.30 5.06 25.02
C GLY A 430 -6.92 6.35 24.26
N PRO A 431 -5.65 6.79 24.36
CA PRO A 431 -5.16 8.03 23.77
C PRO A 431 -4.81 7.83 22.28
N VAL A 432 -5.82 7.45 21.51
CA VAL A 432 -5.73 7.16 20.08
C VAL A 432 -6.62 8.10 19.28
N ARG A 433 -6.32 8.19 17.99
CA ARG A 433 -7.15 8.80 16.96
C ARG A 433 -7.23 7.84 15.79
N TYR A 434 -8.23 8.03 14.94
CA TYR A 434 -8.42 7.25 13.72
C TYR A 434 -8.89 8.20 12.63
N LYS A 435 -8.73 7.76 11.37
CA LYS A 435 -9.18 8.55 10.23
C LYS A 435 -10.71 8.61 10.25
N THR A 436 -11.26 9.80 10.47
CA THR A 436 -12.67 10.08 10.22
C THR A 436 -12.88 10.31 8.72
N GLY A 437 -14.04 9.94 8.19
CA GLY A 437 -14.35 10.23 6.80
C GLY A 437 -13.67 9.30 5.78
N VAL A 438 -13.27 8.08 6.16
CA VAL A 438 -13.36 6.96 5.20
C VAL A 438 -14.85 6.62 5.08
N ASP A 439 -15.63 7.60 4.64
CA ASP A 439 -17.06 7.50 4.58
C ASP A 439 -17.49 6.99 3.21
N ILE A 440 -18.76 6.66 3.18
CA ILE A 440 -19.46 6.20 2.00
C ILE A 440 -19.39 7.25 0.88
N ASP A 441 -19.31 8.55 1.18
CA ASP A 441 -19.18 9.60 0.18
C ASP A 441 -17.79 9.65 -0.44
N TYR A 442 -16.71 9.36 0.29
CA TYR A 442 -15.38 9.16 -0.30
C TYR A 442 -15.39 7.89 -1.16
N ALA A 443 -15.92 6.78 -0.65
CA ALA A 443 -16.06 5.56 -1.46
C ALA A 443 -16.93 5.79 -2.70
N ARG A 444 -18.01 6.56 -2.59
CA ARG A 444 -18.91 6.93 -3.71
C ARG A 444 -18.23 7.90 -4.68
N LYS A 445 -17.57 8.96 -4.21
CA LYS A 445 -16.89 9.97 -5.05
C LYS A 445 -15.57 9.50 -5.66
N VAL A 446 -14.91 8.52 -5.04
CA VAL A 446 -13.55 8.15 -5.43
C VAL A 446 -13.49 6.72 -5.98
N LEU A 447 -14.31 5.80 -5.48
CA LEU A 447 -14.37 4.43 -6.00
C LEU A 447 -15.51 4.25 -7.02
N LEU A 448 -16.65 4.94 -6.88
CA LEU A 448 -17.83 4.73 -7.74
C LEU A 448 -18.03 5.79 -8.82
N SER A 449 -17.72 7.07 -8.60
CA SER A 449 -17.69 8.05 -9.70
C SER A 449 -16.36 7.93 -10.42
N GLY A 450 -16.39 7.26 -11.58
CA GLY A 450 -15.23 7.14 -12.48
C GLY A 450 -14.55 8.49 -12.72
N MET A 451 -13.25 8.42 -13.05
CA MET A 451 -12.31 9.53 -13.20
C MET A 451 -12.92 10.90 -13.48
N PRO A 452 -12.45 11.98 -12.81
CA PRO A 452 -12.57 13.31 -13.39
C PRO A 452 -12.00 13.22 -14.80
N LYS A 453 -12.84 13.43 -15.82
CA LYS A 453 -12.36 13.54 -17.19
C LYS A 453 -11.29 14.62 -17.17
N SER A 454 -10.11 14.30 -17.68
CA SER A 454 -9.08 15.28 -18.01
C SER A 454 -9.75 16.39 -18.83
N THR A 455 -10.09 17.49 -18.16
CA THR A 455 -10.57 18.68 -18.82
C THR A 455 -9.32 19.45 -19.22
N LYS A 456 -8.99 19.37 -20.51
CA LYS A 456 -8.35 20.51 -21.18
C LYS A 456 -9.34 21.68 -21.08
N ASN A 457 -9.31 22.39 -19.96
CA ASN A 457 -9.80 23.75 -19.69
C ASN A 457 -9.88 23.94 -18.17
N HIS A 458 -8.79 24.47 -17.60
CA HIS A 458 -8.83 25.05 -16.27
C HIS A 458 -9.65 26.35 -16.33
N ARG A 459 -10.87 26.34 -15.76
CA ARG A 459 -11.42 27.55 -15.14
C ARG A 459 -11.33 27.35 -13.63
N PHE A 460 -10.55 28.23 -13.02
CA PHE A 460 -10.34 28.35 -11.58
C PHE A 460 -11.67 28.35 -10.81
N PHE A 461 -11.80 27.45 -9.83
CA PHE A 461 -12.73 27.65 -8.72
C PHE A 461 -12.03 28.58 -7.72
N GLY A 462 -12.31 29.88 -7.84
CA GLY A 462 -12.00 30.84 -6.79
C GLY A 462 -12.99 30.67 -5.64
N MET A 463 -12.51 30.24 -4.47
CA MET A 463 -13.18 30.50 -3.20
C MET A 463 -13.29 32.02 -3.03
N HIS A 464 -14.47 32.61 -3.23
CA HIS A 464 -14.88 33.87 -2.61
C HIS A 464 -16.42 33.83 -2.45
N ALA A 465 -16.86 33.38 -1.28
CA ALA A 465 -18.22 33.58 -0.82
C ALA A 465 -18.15 34.38 0.48
N ASN A 466 -18.21 35.70 0.36
CA ASN A 466 -18.76 36.65 1.34
C ASN A 466 -18.50 38.08 0.88
N PHE A 467 -19.35 38.59 -0.02
CA PHE A 467 -19.92 39.93 0.05
C PHE A 467 -20.78 40.16 -1.21
N VAL A 468 -22.02 40.59 -0.98
CA VAL A 468 -22.92 41.41 -1.83
C VAL A 468 -24.34 40.87 -1.66
N ARG A 469 -24.93 41.26 -0.53
CA ARG A 469 -26.36 41.55 -0.43
C ARG A 469 -26.55 42.98 -0.95
N GLY A 470 -27.55 43.16 -1.81
CA GLY A 470 -28.04 44.49 -2.20
C GLY A 470 -27.81 44.76 -3.68
N TYR A 471 -28.76 44.35 -4.51
CA TYR A 471 -29.64 45.25 -5.26
C TYR A 471 -30.47 44.39 -6.22
N ALA A 472 -31.67 44.06 -5.78
CA ALA A 472 -32.73 43.70 -6.70
C ALA A 472 -33.16 44.96 -7.45
N LYS A 473 -33.18 44.91 -8.79
CA LYS A 473 -34.27 45.48 -9.61
C LYS A 473 -34.03 45.17 -11.09
N ASN A 474 -35.12 44.70 -11.71
CA ASN A 474 -35.40 44.63 -13.13
C ASN A 474 -34.66 43.53 -13.90
N PHE A 475 -35.37 42.44 -14.23
CA PHE A 475 -35.85 42.19 -15.59
C PHE A 475 -36.83 41.01 -15.60
N ARG A 476 -37.90 41.16 -16.39
CA ARG A 476 -39.06 40.26 -16.51
C ARG A 476 -38.66 38.89 -17.07
N PHE A 477 -39.24 37.84 -16.49
CA PHE A 477 -39.31 36.52 -17.08
C PHE A 477 -40.19 36.55 -18.35
N LEU A 478 -39.69 35.97 -19.43
CA LEU A 478 -40.48 35.52 -20.58
C LEU A 478 -40.14 34.04 -20.82
N CYS A 479 -41.08 33.18 -20.43
CA CYS A 479 -41.12 31.77 -20.81
C CYS A 479 -41.95 31.61 -22.08
N VAL A 480 -41.41 31.00 -23.15
CA VAL A 480 -42.13 30.05 -24.06
C VAL A 480 -41.11 29.30 -24.96
N PRO A 481 -41.43 28.19 -25.66
CA PRO A 481 -40.84 26.88 -25.38
C PRO A 481 -40.22 26.14 -26.61
N LYS A 482 -39.79 24.89 -26.36
CA LYS A 482 -39.31 23.87 -27.30
C LYS A 482 -40.11 23.78 -28.63
N SER A 483 -39.40 23.77 -29.76
CA SER A 483 -39.51 22.77 -30.84
C SER A 483 -38.66 23.20 -32.05
N PHE A 484 -37.83 22.30 -32.58
CA PHE A 484 -37.81 21.84 -33.98
C PHE A 484 -36.51 21.07 -34.30
N GLN A 485 -36.69 19.85 -34.79
CA GLN A 485 -35.73 19.11 -35.61
C GLN A 485 -35.47 19.87 -36.92
N LEU A 486 -34.23 19.82 -37.42
CA LEU A 486 -33.99 19.49 -38.83
C LEU A 486 -32.50 19.20 -39.09
N PHE A 487 -32.28 18.04 -39.70
CA PHE A 487 -31.10 17.71 -40.51
C PHE A 487 -30.82 18.82 -41.52
N VAL A 488 -29.54 19.10 -41.82
CA VAL A 488 -29.01 19.08 -43.20
C VAL A 488 -27.49 18.84 -43.15
N GLN A 489 -27.10 17.93 -44.04
CA GLN A 489 -25.79 17.46 -44.45
C GLN A 489 -24.95 18.53 -45.17
N SER A 490 -23.63 18.28 -45.22
CA SER A 490 -22.72 18.68 -46.32
C SER A 490 -22.39 20.19 -46.39
N GLU A 491 -21.22 20.69 -46.77
CA GLU A 491 -20.07 20.16 -47.50
C GLU A 491 -18.76 20.79 -46.97
N ARG A 492 -17.66 20.17 -47.37
CA ARG A 492 -16.30 20.68 -47.31
C ARG A 492 -16.20 22.07 -47.97
N PHE A 493 -15.43 22.99 -47.39
CA PHE A 493 -14.44 23.74 -48.18
C PHE A 493 -13.25 24.16 -47.30
N SER A 494 -12.09 23.95 -47.90
CA SER A 494 -10.73 24.22 -47.45
C SER A 494 -10.35 25.70 -47.55
N CYS A 495 -9.42 26.10 -46.67
CA CYS A 495 -8.34 27.09 -46.84
C CYS A 495 -8.67 28.49 -47.40
N ILE A 496 -8.34 29.51 -46.60
CA ILE A 496 -7.66 30.79 -46.91
C ILE A 496 -7.35 31.40 -45.53
N SER A 497 -6.13 31.25 -45.02
CA SER A 497 -5.01 32.22 -45.06
C SER A 497 -5.32 33.64 -44.54
N GLU A 498 -4.63 33.94 -43.45
CA GLU A 498 -3.97 35.22 -43.13
C GLU A 498 -4.76 36.44 -42.61
N ASN A 499 -4.22 36.92 -41.47
CA ASN A 499 -4.04 38.29 -41.03
C ASN A 499 -5.27 39.15 -40.68
N MET A 500 -5.45 39.35 -39.37
CA MET A 500 -5.52 40.63 -38.66
C MET A 500 -5.78 40.26 -37.19
N GLY A 501 -5.00 40.67 -36.21
CA GLY A 501 -4.66 42.05 -35.89
C GLY A 501 -5.01 42.22 -34.41
N LYS A 502 -4.00 42.45 -33.59
CA LYS A 502 -4.10 42.80 -32.17
C LYS A 502 -5.19 43.86 -31.95
N ILE A 503 -6.12 43.64 -31.02
CA ILE A 503 -6.66 44.69 -30.13
C ILE A 503 -6.96 44.05 -28.77
N CYS A 504 -6.22 44.55 -27.77
CA CYS A 504 -6.39 44.57 -26.30
C CYS A 504 -6.90 43.32 -25.55
#